data_AF-A0A9E5MN73-F1
#
_entry.id   AF-A0A9E5MN73-F1
#
_cell.length_a   1.000
_cell.length_b   1.000
_cell.length_c   1.000
_cell.angle_alpha   90.00
_cell.angle_beta   90.00
_cell.angle_gamma   90.00
#
_symmetry.space_group_name_H-M   'P 1'
#
loop_
_entity.id
_entity.type
_entity.pdbx_description
1 polymer ?
#
loop_
_entity_poly.entity_id
_entity_poly.type
_entity_poly.pdbx_seq_one_letter_code
_entity_poly.pdbx_strand_id
1 'polypeptide(L)'
;MWLIGALLAEEHSRADIGRNDLEIPMRPDHGHLMADEVGQIGTNSGYSYLGRLKSLVELYGVMDSLERLKKLDFYCCLSNLVSL
;
A
#
# COMPACT_ATOMS: atom_id res chain seq x y z
N MET A 1 6.58 -11.65 8.09
CA MET A 1 6.06 -10.27 8.09
C MET A 1 6.47 -9.62 6.76
N TRP A 2 5.51 -9.19 5.95
CA TRP A 2 5.79 -8.47 4.69
C TRP A 2 5.96 -6.97 4.97
N LEU A 3 6.77 -6.25 4.18
CA LEU A 3 7.07 -4.83 4.41
C LEU A 3 5.80 -3.98 4.56
N ILE A 4 4.88 -4.06 3.59
CA ILE A 4 3.62 -3.29 3.63
C ILE A 4 2.77 -3.67 4.84
N GLY A 5 2.72 -4.96 5.19
CA GLY A 5 2.01 -5.41 6.38
C GLY A 5 2.58 -4.86 7.68
N ALA A 6 3.90 -4.68 7.77
CA ALA A 6 4.56 -4.06 8.92
C ALA A 6 4.26 -2.57 9.02
N LEU A 7 4.23 -1.86 7.89
CA LEU A 7 3.87 -0.43 7.85
C LEU A 7 2.43 -0.22 8.31
N LEU A 8 1.47 -0.98 7.77
CA LEU A 8 0.06 -0.92 8.18
C LEU A 8 -0.12 -1.26 9.68
N ALA A 9 0.67 -2.21 10.21
CA ALA A 9 0.62 -2.55 11.63
C ALA A 9 1.13 -1.41 12.52
N GLU A 10 2.16 -0.69 12.08
CA GLU A 10 2.66 0.49 12.78
C GLU A 10 1.63 1.64 12.75
N GLU A 11 0.98 1.91 11.61
CA GLU A 11 -0.08 2.92 11.52
C GLU A 11 -1.25 2.62 12.48
N HIS A 12 -1.66 1.35 12.57
CA HIS A 12 -2.66 0.90 13.55
C HIS A 12 -2.17 1.09 14.99
N SER A 13 -0.92 0.71 15.27
CA SER A 13 -0.30 0.89 16.59
C SER A 13 -0.30 2.37 17.03
N ARG A 14 -0.01 3.30 16.10
CA ARG A 14 -0.10 4.75 16.36
C ARG A 14 -1.51 5.20 16.71
N ALA A 15 -2.52 4.64 16.04
CA ALA A 15 -3.92 4.92 16.34
C ALA A 15 -4.30 4.42 17.74
N ASP A 16 -3.87 3.21 18.12
CA ASP A 16 -4.16 2.61 19.42
C ASP A 16 -3.59 3.42 20.60
N ILE A 17 -2.44 4.08 20.40
CA ILE A 17 -1.81 4.95 21.42
C ILE A 17 -2.23 6.42 21.31
N GLY A 18 -3.20 6.76 20.45
CA GLY A 18 -3.77 8.10 20.34
C GLY A 18 -2.83 9.15 19.74
N ARG A 19 -1.88 8.76 18.88
CA ARG A 19 -1.04 9.72 18.14
C ARG A 19 -1.85 10.41 17.04
N ASN A 20 -1.41 11.62 16.67
CA ASN A 20 -2.03 12.37 15.57
C ASN A 20 -1.37 12.12 14.20
N ASP A 21 -0.16 11.56 14.18
CA ASP A 21 0.60 11.26 12.97
C ASP A 21 0.43 9.79 12.54
N LEU A 22 -0.84 9.42 12.30
CA LEU A 22 -1.24 8.05 12.02
C LEU A 22 -0.64 7.52 10.72
N GLU A 23 -0.71 8.30 9.65
CA GLU A 23 -0.31 7.88 8.31
C GLU A 23 1.21 7.95 8.12
N ILE A 24 1.78 6.93 7.47
CA ILE A 24 3.15 6.91 6.97
C ILE A 24 3.09 7.26 5.48
N PRO A 25 3.42 8.51 5.10
CA PRO A 25 3.33 8.92 3.70
C PRO A 25 4.34 8.14 2.86
N MET A 26 3.86 7.60 1.73
CA MET A 26 4.66 6.82 0.79
C MET A 26 4.63 7.45 -0.60
N ARG A 27 5.73 7.27 -1.33
CA ARG A 27 5.86 7.68 -2.72
C ARG A 27 6.43 6.53 -3.56
N PRO A 28 6.03 6.41 -4.84
CA PRO A 28 6.73 5.55 -5.78
C PRO A 28 8.07 6.23 -6.11
N ASP A 29 9.16 5.68 -5.58
CA ASP A 29 10.46 6.34 -5.67
C ASP A 29 10.96 6.41 -7.12
N HIS A 30 10.94 5.26 -7.81
CA HIS A 30 11.30 5.14 -9.21
C HIS A 30 10.23 4.41 -10.03
N GLY A 31 10.18 4.74 -11.32
CA GLY A 31 9.29 4.13 -12.31
C GLY A 31 10.07 3.70 -13.54
N HIS A 32 9.73 2.53 -14.09
CA HIS A 32 10.26 2.09 -15.38
C HIS A 32 9.70 2.97 -16.50
N LEU A 33 10.52 3.24 -17.52
CA LEU A 33 10.08 3.90 -18.73
C LEU A 33 9.06 3.02 -19.47
N MET A 34 7.87 3.54 -19.76
CA MET A 34 6.77 2.76 -20.32
C MET A 34 5.94 3.54 -21.35
N ALA A 35 5.31 2.80 -22.26
CA ALA A 35 4.36 3.27 -23.28
C ALA A 35 4.84 4.55 -24.01
N ASP A 36 4.02 5.60 -23.99
CA ASP A 36 4.24 6.84 -24.74
C ASP A 36 5.48 7.62 -24.30
N GLU A 37 6.05 7.32 -23.12
CA GLU A 37 7.30 7.92 -22.66
C GLU A 37 8.54 7.27 -23.28
N VAL A 38 8.40 6.07 -23.87
CA VAL A 38 9.50 5.39 -24.56
C VAL A 38 9.88 6.17 -25.82
N GLY A 39 11.13 6.63 -25.87
CA GLY A 39 11.65 7.41 -27.00
C GLY A 39 11.43 8.92 -26.89
N GLN A 40 10.80 9.41 -25.82
CA GLN A 40 10.75 10.85 -25.56
C GLN A 40 12.14 11.40 -25.20
N ILE A 41 12.50 12.52 -25.83
CA ILE A 41 13.74 13.24 -25.55
C ILE A 41 13.57 14.02 -24.25
N GLY A 42 14.49 13.85 -23.30
CA GLY A 42 14.48 14.59 -22.04
C GLY A 42 13.76 13.91 -20.87
N THR A 43 13.43 12.62 -20.98
CA THR A 43 12.87 11.86 -19.85
C THR A 43 13.92 11.62 -18.78
N ASN A 44 13.65 12.07 -17.54
CA ASN A 44 14.52 11.83 -16.39
C ASN A 44 14.56 10.33 -16.05
N SER A 45 15.76 9.74 -16.07
CA SER A 45 15.95 8.32 -15.78
C SER A 45 15.36 7.96 -14.40
N GLY A 46 14.48 6.96 -14.37
CA GLY A 46 13.79 6.52 -13.16
C GLY A 46 12.60 7.38 -12.71
N TYR A 47 12.32 8.51 -13.38
CA TYR A 47 11.24 9.43 -13.04
C TYR A 47 10.11 9.47 -14.07
N SER A 48 9.99 8.42 -14.89
CA SER A 48 8.85 8.19 -15.78
C SER A 48 7.53 8.37 -15.02
N TYR A 49 6.61 9.14 -15.60
CA TYR A 49 5.30 9.39 -15.01
C TYR A 49 4.48 8.10 -14.98
N LEU A 50 4.41 7.38 -16.10
CA LEU A 50 3.58 6.20 -16.20
C LEU A 50 4.12 5.05 -15.34
N GLY A 51 5.44 4.88 -15.30
CA GLY A 51 6.09 3.90 -14.43
C GLY A 51 5.82 4.14 -12.96
N ARG A 52 5.92 5.40 -12.50
CA ARG A 52 5.65 5.76 -11.10
C ARG A 52 4.17 5.64 -10.75
N LEU A 53 3.28 6.02 -11.67
CA LEU A 53 1.84 5.87 -11.50
C LEU A 53 1.44 4.40 -11.34
N LYS A 54 2.00 3.51 -12.17
CA LYS A 54 1.78 2.06 -12.05
C LYS A 54 2.23 1.54 -10.69
N SER A 55 3.47 1.84 -10.28
CA SER A 55 4.01 1.41 -8.99
C SER A 55 3.15 1.91 -7.82
N LEU A 56 2.62 3.14 -7.92
CA LEU A 56 1.72 3.70 -6.90
C LEU A 56 0.43 2.90 -6.79
N VAL A 57 -0.25 2.63 -7.91
CA VAL A 57 -1.50 1.87 -7.91
C VAL A 57 -1.30 0.43 -7.42
N GLU A 58 -0.17 -0.21 -7.74
CA GLU A 58 0.15 -1.54 -7.22
C GLU A 58 0.33 -1.53 -5.70
N LEU A 59 1.06 -0.55 -5.17
CA LEU A 59 1.26 -0.36 -3.75
C LEU A 59 -0.08 -0.13 -3.01
N TYR A 60 -0.95 0.72 -3.56
CA TYR A 60 -2.30 0.92 -3.03
C TYR A 60 -3.15 -0.36 -3.07
N GLY A 61 -3.10 -1.12 -4.17
CA GLY A 61 -3.85 -2.35 -4.32
C GLY A 61 -3.44 -3.41 -3.28
N VAL A 62 -2.14 -3.53 -3.00
CA VAL A 62 -1.64 -4.42 -1.93
C VAL A 62 -2.13 -3.97 -0.55
N MET A 63 -2.12 -2.67 -0.26
CA MET A 63 -2.59 -2.13 1.03
C MET A 63 -4.08 -2.42 1.25
N ASP A 64 -4.92 -2.04 0.28
CA ASP A 64 -6.37 -2.28 0.36
C ASP A 64 -6.68 -3.78 0.48
N SER A 65 -5.97 -4.62 -0.28
CA SER A 65 -6.14 -6.08 -0.20
C SER A 65 -5.78 -6.62 1.19
N LEU A 66 -4.67 -6.20 1.79
CA LEU A 66 -4.24 -6.65 3.11
C LEU A 66 -5.21 -6.19 4.20
N GLU A 67 -5.72 -4.97 4.15
CA GLU A 67 -6.72 -4.49 5.11
C GLU A 67 -8.04 -5.26 5.01
N ARG A 68 -8.50 -5.55 3.80
CA ARG A 68 -9.72 -6.34 3.58
C ARG A 68 -9.57 -7.75 4.10
N LEU A 69 -8.43 -8.40 3.85
CA LEU A 69 -8.15 -9.75 4.35
C LEU A 69 -8.16 -9.78 5.89
N LYS A 70 -7.53 -8.80 6.55
CA LYS A 70 -7.57 -8.69 8.03
C LYS A 70 -9.00 -8.54 8.56
N LYS A 71 -9.84 -7.74 7.89
CA LYS A 71 -11.26 -7.59 8.28
C LYS A 71 -12.02 -8.91 8.11
N LEU A 72 -11.82 -9.61 7.00
CA LEU A 72 -12.46 -10.90 6.73
C LEU A 72 -12.05 -11.97 7.76
N ASP A 73 -10.76 -12.05 8.10
CA ASP A 73 -10.25 -12.97 9.12
C ASP A 73 -10.91 -12.69 10.49
N PHE A 74 -11.05 -11.41 10.85
CA PHE A 74 -11.74 -11.01 12.08
C PHE A 74 -13.23 -11.43 12.08
N TYR A 75 -13.97 -11.18 10.99
CA TYR A 75 -15.37 -11.59 10.89
C TYR A 75 -15.54 -13.12 10.91
N CYS A 76 -14.67 -13.86 10.25
CA CYS A 76 -14.68 -15.33 10.27
C CYS A 76 -14.46 -15.86 11.69
N CYS A 77 -13.47 -15.30 12.41
CA CYS A 77 -13.21 -15.64 13.81
C CYS A 77 -14.44 -15.36 14.70
N LEU A 78 -15.06 -14.19 14.52
CA LEU A 78 -16.26 -13.81 15.29
C LEU A 78 -17.45 -14.75 15.00
N SER A 79 -17.68 -15.12 13.74
CA SER A 79 -18.76 -16.05 13.37
C SER A 79 -18.58 -17.45 13.98
N ASN A 80 -17.34 -17.92 14.10
CA ASN A 80 -17.03 -19.20 14.76
C ASN A 80 -17.16 -19.12 16.29
N LEU A 81 -16.97 -17.94 16.89
CA LEU A 81 -17.13 -17.72 18.33
C LEU A 81 -18.60 -17.61 18.77
N VAL A 82 -19.48 -17.12 17.90
CA VAL A 82 -20.93 -16.98 18.18
C VAL A 82 -21.70 -18.26 17.85
N SER A 83 -21.09 -19.21 17.13
CA SER A 83 -21.69 -20.51 16.77
C SER A 83 -21.35 -21.64 17.75
N LEU A 84 -20.70 -21.32 18.88
CA LEU A 84 -20.41 -22.19 20.03
C LEU A 84 -21.21 -21.73 21.25
#